data_AF-A0A6A6RHZ2-F1
#
_entry.id   AF-A0A6A6RHZ2-F1
#
_cell.length_a   1.000
_cell.length_b   1.000
_cell.length_c   1.000
_cell.angle_alpha   90.00
_cell.angle_beta   90.00
_cell.angle_gamma   90.00
#
_symmetry.space_group_name_H-M   'P 1'
#
loop_
_entity.id
_entity.type
_entity.pdbx_description
1 polymer ?
#
loop_
_entity_poly.entity_id
_entity_poly.type
_entity_poly.pdbx_seq_one_letter_code
_entity_poly.pdbx_strand_id
1 'polypeptide(L)'
;MGTLTADCPRLDTHCPHKLATSCRLTSTPQCCACADERPHSRLYRVYIDGVGFVQRGTRWQSYCWFCKEFWNNRLAATDPPLEASQTQIPLIPDQTEFLERWFEFHQGYRTARASDGTQSRIAVIGEPLREVSPGFLPRTLAQLRAGRANDASRPENRTRQQRLTSEEERPEDTQQSIEDALDELLADASHDEEQQEQAGDMPLPLSPPLSRHELRIRQARNNIMRVFGSREDVQRDDYESPLSTIFNRAESRYQQAEERRANGDTAAPPTENMTARERREVEEQILWG
;
A
#
# COMPACT_ATOMS: atom_id res chain seq x y z
N MET A 1 4.13 -14.76 -17.16
CA MET A 1 5.42 -14.84 -17.91
C MET A 1 6.34 -15.81 -17.19
N GLY A 2 7.37 -16.36 -17.83
CA GLY A 2 8.29 -17.29 -17.18
C GLY A 2 9.68 -16.71 -16.89
N THR A 3 10.55 -17.50 -16.24
CA THR A 3 11.86 -17.07 -15.75
C THR A 3 12.90 -17.04 -16.89
N LEU A 4 13.29 -15.85 -17.35
CA LEU A 4 14.20 -15.69 -18.50
C LEU A 4 15.64 -16.12 -18.20
N THR A 5 16.05 -16.06 -16.94
CA THR A 5 17.40 -16.44 -16.50
C THR A 5 17.52 -17.93 -16.18
N ALA A 6 16.58 -18.76 -16.66
CA ALA A 6 16.55 -20.20 -16.44
C ALA A 6 17.83 -20.92 -16.90
N ASP A 7 18.43 -20.45 -18.00
CA ASP A 7 19.61 -21.06 -18.61
C ASP A 7 20.91 -20.33 -18.25
N CYS A 8 20.85 -19.35 -17.35
CA CYS A 8 22.02 -18.57 -16.95
C CYS A 8 22.80 -19.26 -15.82
N PRO A 9 24.13 -19.39 -15.90
CA PRO A 9 24.90 -19.98 -14.82
C PRO A 9 24.84 -19.11 -13.55
N ARG A 10 24.85 -19.77 -12.39
CA ARG A 10 25.03 -19.09 -11.11
C ARG A 10 26.48 -18.65 -10.98
N LEU A 11 26.68 -17.34 -10.81
CA LEU A 11 27.99 -16.75 -10.56
C LEU A 11 28.11 -16.36 -9.09
N ASP A 12 29.29 -16.52 -8.51
CA ASP A 12 29.55 -16.22 -7.09
C ASP A 12 29.43 -14.72 -6.76
N THR A 13 29.66 -13.87 -7.77
CA THR A 13 29.47 -12.42 -7.65
C THR A 13 28.00 -12.02 -7.56
N HIS A 14 27.08 -12.84 -8.10
CA HIS A 14 25.66 -12.53 -8.14
C HIS A 14 25.01 -12.71 -6.77
N CYS A 15 24.09 -11.81 -6.42
CA CYS A 15 23.26 -12.04 -5.25
C CYS A 15 22.37 -13.30 -5.45
N PRO A 16 22.03 -14.04 -4.38
CA PRO A 16 21.22 -15.26 -4.48
C PRO A 16 19.88 -15.08 -5.24
N HIS A 17 19.27 -13.90 -5.11
CA HIS A 17 18.00 -13.57 -5.74
C HIS A 17 18.08 -13.36 -7.27
N LYS A 18 19.28 -13.15 -7.83
CA LYS A 18 19.43 -12.61 -9.20
C LYS A 18 18.76 -13.49 -10.25
N LEU A 19 19.01 -14.79 -10.17
CA LEU A 19 18.49 -15.78 -11.11
C LEU A 19 17.02 -16.13 -10.81
N ALA A 20 16.67 -16.35 -9.55
CA ALA A 20 15.30 -16.69 -9.19
C ALA A 20 14.28 -15.56 -9.49
N THR A 21 14.73 -14.30 -9.42
CA THR A 21 13.90 -13.14 -9.77
C THR A 21 13.84 -12.86 -11.27
N SER A 22 14.65 -13.53 -12.10
CA SER A 22 14.80 -13.18 -13.53
C SER A 22 15.10 -11.70 -13.77
N CYS A 23 15.93 -11.09 -12.91
CA CYS A 23 16.17 -9.66 -12.90
C CYS A 23 16.77 -9.16 -14.22
N ARG A 24 16.18 -8.11 -14.81
CA ARG A 24 16.66 -7.50 -16.06
C ARG A 24 17.88 -6.58 -15.92
N LEU A 25 18.32 -6.29 -14.70
CA LEU A 25 19.45 -5.38 -14.46
C LEU A 25 20.78 -6.08 -14.76
N THR A 26 21.13 -6.30 -16.03
CA THR A 26 22.32 -7.09 -16.40
C THR A 26 23.66 -6.40 -16.15
N SER A 27 23.65 -5.07 -15.94
CA SER A 27 24.85 -4.26 -15.70
C SER A 27 25.44 -4.43 -14.30
N THR A 28 24.71 -4.99 -13.34
CA THR A 28 25.17 -5.18 -11.96
C THR A 28 24.97 -6.62 -11.50
N PRO A 29 25.82 -7.12 -10.59
CA PRO A 29 25.68 -8.47 -10.05
C PRO A 29 24.47 -8.63 -9.10
N GLN A 30 23.91 -7.53 -8.61
CA GLN A 30 22.79 -7.51 -7.67
C GLN A 30 21.45 -7.38 -8.39
N CYS A 31 20.39 -7.99 -7.85
CA CYS A 31 19.02 -7.78 -8.35
C CYS A 31 18.50 -6.40 -7.94
N CYS A 32 17.37 -5.95 -8.50
CA CYS A 32 16.77 -4.65 -8.15
C CYS A 32 16.54 -4.49 -6.64
N ALA A 33 16.16 -5.55 -5.94
CA ALA A 33 15.93 -5.50 -4.50
C ALA A 33 17.23 -5.38 -3.69
N CYS A 34 18.29 -6.09 -4.09
CA CYS A 34 19.58 -6.02 -3.39
C CYS A 34 20.35 -4.74 -3.70
N ALA A 35 20.14 -4.14 -4.87
CA ALA A 35 20.76 -2.87 -5.27
C ALA A 35 19.97 -1.63 -4.79
N ASP A 36 18.80 -1.82 -4.19
CA ASP A 36 17.94 -0.72 -3.75
C ASP A 36 18.30 -0.26 -2.34
N GLU A 37 18.98 0.89 -2.26
CA GLU A 37 19.47 1.50 -1.01
C GLU A 37 18.46 2.46 -0.35
N ARG A 38 17.23 2.60 -0.90
CA ARG A 38 16.23 3.51 -0.30
C ARG A 38 15.94 3.10 1.17
N PRO A 39 15.73 4.05 2.09
CA PRO A 39 15.37 3.71 3.47
C PRO A 39 14.05 2.92 3.49
N HIS A 40 13.89 2.04 4.48
CA HIS A 40 12.64 1.32 4.66
C HIS A 40 11.54 2.31 5.06
N SER A 41 10.40 2.21 4.37
CA SER A 41 9.18 2.94 4.64
C SER A 41 8.01 1.99 4.54
N ARG A 42 6.96 2.23 5.33
CA ARG A 42 5.69 1.49 5.26
C ARG A 42 5.02 1.65 3.89
N LEU A 43 5.15 2.83 3.28
CA LEU A 43 4.58 3.16 1.98
C LEU A 43 5.62 3.92 1.16
N TYR A 44 5.65 3.66 -0.14
CA TYR A 44 6.54 4.34 -1.07
C TYR A 44 5.73 5.27 -1.97
N ARG A 45 6.36 6.35 -2.43
CA ARG A 45 5.76 7.26 -3.40
C ARG A 45 5.60 6.55 -4.74
N VAL A 46 4.38 6.58 -5.26
CA VAL A 46 4.07 6.15 -6.62
C VAL A 46 3.36 7.29 -7.33
N TYR A 47 3.71 7.50 -8.60
CA TYR A 47 3.00 8.43 -9.46
C TYR A 47 1.79 7.72 -10.07
N ILE A 48 0.62 8.36 -9.99
CA ILE A 48 -0.60 7.91 -10.66
C ILE A 48 -1.02 9.02 -11.62
N ASP A 49 -1.15 8.66 -12.90
CA ASP A 49 -1.57 9.59 -13.95
C ASP A 49 -2.90 10.25 -13.58
N GLY A 50 -2.93 11.58 -13.62
CA GLY A 50 -4.11 12.38 -13.25
C GLY A 50 -4.32 12.63 -11.75
N VAL A 51 -3.53 12.02 -10.86
CA VAL A 51 -3.59 12.27 -9.39
C VAL A 51 -2.28 12.89 -8.88
N GLY A 52 -1.14 12.52 -9.48
CA GLY A 52 0.18 12.93 -9.02
C GLY A 52 0.84 11.89 -8.10
N PHE A 53 1.77 12.35 -7.26
CA PHE A 53 2.48 11.47 -6.34
C PHE A 53 1.65 11.14 -5.09
N VAL A 54 1.44 9.85 -4.83
CA VAL A 54 0.73 9.36 -3.64
C VAL A 54 1.59 8.39 -2.84
N GLN A 55 1.46 8.41 -1.50
CA GLN A 55 2.14 7.48 -0.58
C GLN A 55 1.33 6.19 -0.45
N ARG A 56 1.19 5.42 -1.54
CA ARG A 56 0.44 4.15 -1.57
C ARG A 56 1.19 3.01 -2.27
N GLY A 57 2.41 3.25 -2.70
CA GLY A 57 3.21 2.30 -3.47
C GLY A 57 3.91 1.27 -2.58
N THR A 58 4.27 0.14 -3.20
CA THR A 58 5.20 -0.84 -2.62
C THR A 58 6.64 -0.50 -2.98
N ARG A 59 7.60 -1.05 -2.24
CA ARG A 59 9.03 -0.82 -2.51
C ARG A 59 9.41 -1.24 -3.93
N TRP A 60 8.94 -2.40 -4.38
CA TRP A 60 9.26 -3.00 -5.68
C TRP A 60 8.41 -2.48 -6.84
N GLN A 61 7.53 -1.51 -6.63
CA GLN A 61 6.67 -0.94 -7.68
C GLN A 61 7.48 -0.38 -8.86
N SER A 62 8.67 0.16 -8.58
CA SER A 62 9.61 0.73 -9.57
C SER A 62 10.72 -0.24 -9.99
N TYR A 63 10.71 -1.49 -9.52
CA TYR A 63 11.68 -2.47 -9.98
C TYR A 63 11.39 -2.89 -11.41
N CYS A 64 12.36 -3.57 -12.04
CA CYS A 64 12.10 -4.23 -13.31
C CYS A 64 10.92 -5.20 -13.18
N TRP A 65 10.18 -5.40 -14.28
CA TRP A 65 8.95 -6.19 -14.28
C TRP A 65 9.10 -7.55 -13.60
N PHE A 66 10.16 -8.30 -13.89
CA PHE A 66 10.37 -9.64 -13.30
C PHE A 66 10.61 -9.60 -11.79
N CYS A 67 11.40 -8.66 -11.28
CA CYS A 67 11.55 -8.48 -9.84
C CYS A 67 10.24 -8.05 -9.19
N LYS A 68 9.46 -7.20 -9.85
CA LYS A 68 8.14 -6.78 -9.37
C LYS A 68 7.18 -7.97 -9.26
N GLU A 69 7.09 -8.78 -10.31
CA GLU A 69 6.27 -10.00 -10.36
C GLU A 69 6.73 -11.03 -9.32
N PHE A 70 8.04 -11.23 -9.18
CA PHE A 70 8.63 -12.08 -8.14
C PHE A 70 8.12 -11.66 -6.75
N TRP A 71 8.29 -10.40 -6.37
CA TRP A 71 7.90 -9.96 -5.01
C TRP A 71 6.39 -10.00 -4.79
N ASN A 72 5.58 -9.66 -5.80
CA ASN A 72 4.12 -9.85 -5.72
C ASN A 72 3.76 -11.31 -5.42
N ASN A 73 4.37 -12.26 -6.15
CA ASN A 73 4.09 -13.68 -6.00
C ASN A 73 4.59 -14.22 -4.65
N ARG A 74 5.77 -13.78 -4.19
CA ARG A 74 6.31 -14.17 -2.89
C ARG A 74 5.48 -13.62 -1.73
N LEU A 75 4.99 -12.38 -1.81
CA LEU A 75 4.06 -11.85 -0.81
C LEU A 75 2.74 -12.62 -0.80
N ALA A 76 2.16 -12.89 -1.96
CA ALA A 76 0.91 -13.65 -2.07
C ALA A 76 1.04 -15.07 -1.49
N ALA A 77 2.25 -15.62 -1.46
CA ALA A 77 2.54 -16.95 -0.92
C ALA A 77 2.87 -16.96 0.59
N THR A 78 2.85 -15.82 1.28
CA THR A 78 3.09 -15.78 2.73
C THR A 78 1.90 -16.31 3.53
N ASP A 79 2.18 -16.99 4.64
CA ASP A 79 1.17 -17.45 5.61
C ASP A 79 1.68 -17.21 7.05
N PRO A 80 1.07 -16.28 7.82
CA PRO A 80 -0.07 -15.43 7.47
C PRO A 80 0.25 -14.41 6.36
N PRO A 81 -0.77 -13.85 5.68
CA PRO A 81 -0.57 -12.84 4.65
C PRO A 81 0.15 -11.61 5.20
N LEU A 82 1.23 -11.18 4.54
CA LEU A 82 1.92 -9.93 4.85
C LEU A 82 1.32 -8.74 4.12
N GLU A 83 1.12 -7.64 4.86
CA GLU A 83 0.86 -6.34 4.24
C GLU A 83 2.14 -5.72 3.68
N ALA A 84 2.01 -4.88 2.66
CA ALA A 84 3.14 -4.14 2.09
C ALA A 84 3.90 -3.31 3.13
N SER A 85 3.18 -2.78 4.13
CA SER A 85 3.69 -1.98 5.25
C SER A 85 4.65 -2.76 6.16
N GLN A 86 4.52 -4.09 6.22
CA GLN A 86 5.32 -4.99 7.06
C GLN A 86 6.53 -5.55 6.32
N THR A 87 6.65 -5.31 5.01
CA THR A 87 7.73 -5.90 4.21
C THR A 87 9.04 -5.11 4.27
N GLN A 88 10.15 -5.83 4.34
CA GLN A 88 11.48 -5.25 4.30
C GLN A 88 12.30 -5.96 3.22
N ILE A 89 11.95 -5.73 1.95
CA ILE A 89 12.55 -6.40 0.81
C ILE A 89 14.03 -6.03 0.65
N PRO A 90 14.96 -7.00 0.51
CA PRO A 90 14.73 -8.44 0.27
C PRO A 90 14.69 -9.34 1.53
N LEU A 91 14.78 -8.78 2.74
CA LEU A 91 14.91 -9.52 4.00
C LEU A 91 13.58 -10.15 4.48
N ILE A 92 12.47 -9.41 4.39
CA ILE A 92 11.15 -9.85 4.87
C ILE A 92 10.15 -9.77 3.71
N PRO A 93 9.50 -10.88 3.31
CA PRO A 93 9.59 -12.24 3.86
C PRO A 93 10.97 -12.90 3.62
N ASP A 94 11.38 -13.82 4.50
CA ASP A 94 12.59 -14.64 4.29
C ASP A 94 12.42 -15.53 3.04
N GLN A 95 13.45 -15.52 2.18
CA GLN A 95 13.47 -16.23 0.90
C GLN A 95 14.43 -17.41 0.88
N THR A 96 15.11 -17.71 1.99
CA THR A 96 16.19 -18.71 2.04
C THR A 96 15.73 -20.08 1.54
N GLU A 97 14.66 -20.64 2.13
CA GLU A 97 14.12 -21.95 1.74
C GLU A 97 13.65 -21.97 0.27
N PHE A 98 12.97 -20.90 -0.16
CA PHE A 98 12.50 -20.77 -1.53
C PHE A 98 13.67 -20.80 -2.52
N LEU A 99 14.72 -20.02 -2.25
CA LEU A 99 15.89 -19.94 -3.13
C LEU A 99 16.64 -21.26 -3.18
N GLU A 100 16.83 -21.93 -2.04
CA GLU A 100 17.45 -23.25 -1.99
C GLU A 100 16.72 -24.25 -2.89
N ARG A 101 15.40 -24.37 -2.70
CA ARG A 101 14.56 -25.27 -3.51
C ARG A 101 14.54 -24.86 -4.98
N TRP A 102 14.48 -23.57 -5.28
CA TRP A 102 14.53 -23.08 -6.66
C TRP A 102 15.86 -23.47 -7.33
N PHE A 103 16.98 -23.37 -6.61
CA PHE A 103 18.28 -23.78 -7.12
C PHE A 103 18.42 -25.31 -7.30
N GLU A 104 17.71 -26.13 -6.52
CA GLU A 104 17.64 -27.58 -6.78
C GLU A 104 17.07 -27.88 -8.18
N PHE A 105 16.02 -27.15 -8.58
CA PHE A 105 15.46 -27.27 -9.94
C PHE A 105 16.40 -26.70 -11.00
N HIS A 106 17.03 -25.57 -10.72
CA HIS A 106 17.98 -24.94 -11.64
C HIS A 106 19.19 -25.83 -11.95
N GLN A 107 19.74 -26.52 -10.94
CA GLN A 107 20.86 -27.44 -11.12
C GLN A 107 20.43 -28.86 -11.54
N GLY A 108 19.14 -29.19 -11.43
CA GLY A 108 18.57 -30.49 -11.80
C GLY A 108 18.79 -31.62 -10.77
N TYR A 109 19.27 -31.30 -9.57
CA TYR A 109 19.44 -32.28 -8.50
C TYR A 109 19.37 -31.63 -7.11
N ARG A 110 19.13 -32.43 -6.08
CA ARG A 110 19.29 -32.05 -4.66
C ARG A 110 20.29 -32.96 -3.97
N THR A 111 21.01 -32.43 -3.00
CA THR A 111 22.00 -33.18 -2.22
C THR A 111 21.37 -33.67 -0.92
N ALA A 112 21.22 -35.00 -0.77
CA ALA A 112 20.77 -35.62 0.47
C ALA A 112 21.97 -36.17 1.24
N ARG A 113 22.10 -35.77 2.50
CA ARG A 113 23.09 -36.34 3.43
C ARG A 113 22.47 -37.55 4.12
N ALA A 114 23.10 -38.70 3.97
CA ALA A 114 22.75 -39.90 4.72
C ALA A 114 23.29 -39.81 6.16
N SER A 115 22.75 -40.64 7.05
CA SER A 115 23.11 -40.67 8.49
C SER A 115 24.58 -41.05 8.74
N ASP A 116 25.21 -41.67 7.76
CA ASP A 116 26.63 -42.05 7.75
C ASP A 116 27.55 -40.92 7.23
N GLY A 117 27.00 -39.75 6.90
CA GLY A 117 27.73 -38.59 6.37
C GLY A 117 27.92 -38.62 4.85
N THR A 118 27.49 -39.69 4.16
CA THR A 118 27.62 -39.79 2.71
C THR A 118 26.66 -38.84 2.01
N GLN A 119 27.15 -38.10 1.02
CA GLN A 119 26.32 -37.22 0.19
C GLN A 119 25.85 -37.98 -1.06
N SER A 120 24.54 -38.04 -1.25
CA SER A 120 23.91 -38.58 -2.47
C SER A 120 23.22 -37.45 -3.24
N ARG A 121 23.26 -37.53 -4.58
CA ARG A 121 22.53 -36.60 -5.44
C ARG A 121 21.24 -37.27 -5.91
N ILE A 122 20.12 -36.62 -5.66
CA ILE A 122 18.79 -37.06 -6.11
C ILE A 122 18.38 -36.15 -7.26
N ALA A 123 18.10 -36.71 -8.43
CA ALA A 123 17.66 -35.94 -9.58
C ALA A 123 16.33 -35.22 -9.29
N VAL A 124 16.25 -33.95 -9.67
CA VAL A 124 15.06 -33.11 -9.51
C VAL A 124 14.60 -32.71 -10.91
N ILE A 125 13.41 -33.17 -11.29
CA ILE A 125 12.82 -32.91 -12.61
C ILE A 125 11.46 -32.24 -12.42
N GLY A 126 11.29 -31.09 -13.05
CA GLY A 126 10.05 -30.32 -13.05
C GLY A 126 9.75 -29.71 -14.42
N GLU A 127 8.74 -28.85 -14.46
CA GLU A 127 8.48 -28.01 -15.62
C GLU A 127 9.70 -27.13 -15.97
N PRO A 128 9.88 -26.75 -17.25
CA PRO A 128 10.97 -25.86 -17.65
C PRO A 128 10.90 -24.52 -16.93
N LEU A 129 12.00 -24.09 -16.30
CA LEU A 129 12.04 -22.82 -15.53
C LEU A 129 11.61 -21.60 -16.35
N ARG A 130 11.89 -21.59 -17.65
CA ARG A 130 11.45 -20.55 -18.59
C ARG A 130 9.93 -20.41 -18.74
N GLU A 131 9.16 -21.38 -18.26
CA GLU A 131 7.69 -21.39 -18.25
C GLU A 131 7.14 -21.07 -16.84
N VAL A 132 8.00 -21.08 -15.82
CA VAL A 132 7.65 -20.83 -14.42
C VAL A 132 7.68 -19.35 -14.13
N SER A 133 6.57 -18.81 -13.62
CA SER A 133 6.51 -17.42 -13.22
C SER A 133 7.47 -17.10 -12.06
N PRO A 134 8.15 -15.95 -12.10
CA PRO A 134 9.08 -15.55 -11.04
C PRO A 134 8.40 -15.62 -9.67
N GLY A 135 9.06 -16.21 -8.68
CA GLY A 135 8.53 -16.33 -7.31
C GLY A 135 7.72 -17.60 -7.04
N PHE A 136 7.53 -18.47 -8.04
CA PHE A 136 7.00 -19.82 -7.84
C PHE A 136 8.06 -20.88 -8.10
N LEU A 137 7.93 -22.02 -7.41
CA LEU A 137 8.72 -23.20 -7.71
C LEU A 137 8.14 -23.93 -8.93
N PRO A 138 8.98 -24.63 -9.71
CA PRO A 138 8.52 -25.53 -10.76
C PRO A 138 7.60 -26.63 -10.23
N ARG A 139 6.55 -26.94 -10.97
CA ARG A 139 5.73 -28.15 -10.77
C ARG A 139 6.53 -29.41 -11.08
N THR A 140 6.34 -30.45 -10.28
CA THR A 140 6.87 -31.78 -10.57
C THR A 140 6.12 -32.45 -11.72
N LEU A 141 6.71 -33.47 -12.33
CA LEU A 141 6.04 -34.24 -13.40
C LEU A 141 4.69 -34.83 -12.95
N ALA A 142 4.58 -35.27 -11.69
CA ALA A 142 3.33 -35.78 -11.13
C ALA A 142 2.27 -34.68 -11.03
N GLN A 143 2.65 -33.47 -10.60
CA GLN A 143 1.76 -32.32 -10.51
C GLN A 143 1.29 -31.82 -11.89
N LEU A 144 2.18 -31.85 -12.88
CA LEU A 144 1.83 -31.53 -14.28
C LEU A 144 0.82 -32.53 -14.84
N ARG A 145 1.05 -33.83 -14.65
CA ARG A 145 0.11 -34.89 -15.07
C ARG A 145 -1.25 -34.78 -14.37
N ALA A 146 -1.25 -34.35 -13.11
CA ALA A 146 -2.47 -34.10 -12.34
C ALA A 146 -3.14 -32.75 -12.67
N GLY A 147 -2.61 -31.96 -13.60
CA GLY A 147 -3.19 -30.68 -14.00
C GLY A 147 -3.20 -29.62 -12.89
N ARG A 148 -2.30 -29.71 -11.89
CA ARG A 148 -2.29 -28.73 -10.80
C ARG A 148 -1.84 -27.35 -11.28
N ALA A 149 -2.55 -26.32 -10.82
CA ALA A 149 -2.17 -24.93 -11.04
C ALA A 149 -0.84 -24.59 -10.32
N ASN A 150 -0.05 -23.68 -10.91
CA ASN A 150 1.13 -23.12 -10.27
C ASN A 150 0.81 -21.69 -9.80
N ASP A 151 0.37 -21.57 -8.56
CA ASP A 151 -0.01 -20.30 -7.94
C ASP A 151 0.47 -20.22 -6.49
N ALA A 152 0.18 -19.10 -5.82
CA ALA A 152 0.58 -18.83 -4.45
C ALA A 152 -0.10 -19.73 -3.40
N SER A 153 -1.25 -20.34 -3.73
CA SER A 153 -1.96 -21.24 -2.81
C SER A 153 -1.29 -22.61 -2.69
N ARG A 154 -0.41 -22.95 -3.64
CA ARG A 154 0.24 -24.25 -3.69
C ARG A 154 1.17 -24.43 -2.49
N PRO A 155 1.08 -25.54 -1.72
CA PRO A 155 1.80 -25.71 -0.46
C PRO A 155 3.32 -25.57 -0.60
N GLU A 156 3.90 -25.99 -1.72
CA GLU A 156 5.34 -25.84 -1.94
C GLU A 156 5.78 -24.40 -2.21
N ASN A 157 4.87 -23.52 -2.65
CA ASN A 157 5.14 -22.09 -2.83
C ASN A 157 4.92 -21.32 -1.53
N ARG A 158 4.08 -21.83 -0.62
CA ARG A 158 3.73 -21.15 0.62
C ARG A 158 4.92 -21.07 1.56
N THR A 159 5.08 -19.91 2.19
CA THR A 159 6.13 -19.68 3.18
C THR A 159 5.49 -19.35 4.51
N ARG A 160 5.67 -20.27 5.47
CA ARG A 160 5.17 -20.10 6.82
C ARG A 160 6.11 -19.17 7.58
N GLN A 161 5.60 -18.04 8.04
CA GLN A 161 6.38 -17.18 8.90
C GLN A 161 6.38 -17.72 10.32
N GLN A 162 7.56 -17.70 10.97
CA GLN A 162 7.59 -17.73 12.41
C GLN A 162 7.02 -16.39 12.87
N ARG A 163 5.89 -16.40 13.59
CA ARG A 163 5.39 -15.18 14.25
C ARG A 163 6.54 -14.62 15.08
N LEU A 164 6.89 -13.37 14.82
CA LEU A 164 7.82 -12.66 15.68
C LEU A 164 7.11 -12.47 17.03
N THR A 165 7.78 -12.81 18.13
CA THR A 165 7.25 -12.72 19.50
C THR A 165 6.73 -11.32 19.86
N SER A 166 7.16 -10.29 19.14
CA SER A 166 6.66 -8.91 19.27
C SER A 166 5.22 -8.70 18.76
N GLU A 167 4.65 -9.63 18.00
CA GLU A 167 3.21 -9.63 17.68
C GLU A 167 2.36 -10.32 18.76
N GLU A 168 2.96 -11.15 19.62
CA GLU A 168 2.28 -11.76 20.78
C GLU A 168 2.21 -10.82 21.99
N GLU A 169 3.13 -9.84 22.08
CA GLU A 169 3.18 -8.81 23.13
C GLU A 169 2.59 -7.45 22.70
N ARG A 170 1.72 -7.39 21.68
CA ARG A 170 0.83 -6.21 21.60
C ARG A 170 -0.17 -6.36 22.74
N PRO A 171 -0.12 -5.52 23.80
CA PRO A 171 -1.22 -5.52 24.74
C PRO A 171 -2.51 -5.32 23.95
N GLU A 172 -3.55 -6.07 24.30
CA GLU A 172 -4.94 -5.77 23.94
C GLU A 172 -5.35 -4.45 24.64
N ASP A 173 -4.56 -3.40 24.48
CA ASP A 173 -5.03 -2.07 24.76
C ASP A 173 -6.12 -1.85 23.74
N THR A 174 -7.34 -1.85 24.28
CA THR A 174 -8.61 -1.43 23.71
C THR A 174 -8.41 -0.15 22.90
N GLN A 175 -7.83 -0.27 21.71
CA GLN A 175 -7.87 0.76 20.69
C GLN A 175 -9.34 0.84 20.36
N GLN A 176 -10.00 1.89 20.86
CA GLN A 176 -11.38 2.20 20.50
C GLN A 176 -11.53 1.90 19.02
N SER A 177 -12.46 1.00 18.69
CA SER A 177 -12.68 0.61 17.31
C SER A 177 -12.90 1.91 16.52
N ILE A 178 -12.42 1.96 15.28
CA ILE A 178 -12.70 3.11 14.39
C ILE A 178 -14.22 3.39 14.36
N GLU A 179 -15.02 2.34 14.56
CA GLU A 179 -16.47 2.36 14.70
C GLU A 179 -16.92 3.08 15.98
N ASP A 180 -16.28 2.83 17.13
CA ASP A 180 -16.57 3.50 18.40
C ASP A 180 -16.19 4.98 18.37
N ALA A 181 -15.04 5.31 17.79
CA ALA A 181 -14.61 6.71 17.62
C ALA A 181 -15.53 7.49 16.66
N LEU A 182 -16.11 6.80 15.67
CA LEU A 182 -17.11 7.37 14.76
C LEU A 182 -18.46 7.56 15.45
N ASP A 183 -18.89 6.62 16.29
CA ASP A 183 -20.13 6.74 17.06
C ASP A 183 -20.04 7.86 18.11
N GLU A 184 -18.87 8.06 18.73
CA GLU A 184 -18.61 9.17 19.65
C GLU A 184 -18.66 10.53 18.95
N LEU A 185 -18.06 10.66 17.76
CA LEU A 185 -18.16 11.86 16.91
C LEU A 185 -19.59 12.14 16.41
N LEU A 186 -20.38 11.10 16.16
CA LEU A 186 -21.79 11.21 15.77
C LEU A 186 -22.68 11.65 16.94
N ALA A 187 -22.38 11.18 18.16
CA ALA A 187 -23.07 11.60 19.36
C ALA A 187 -22.82 13.10 19.65
N ASP A 188 -21.57 13.55 19.52
CA ASP A 188 -21.21 14.96 19.69
C ASP A 188 -21.93 15.87 18.67
N ALA A 189 -22.03 15.44 17.40
CA ALA A 189 -22.74 16.20 16.38
C ALA A 189 -24.26 16.27 16.60
N SER A 190 -24.86 15.30 17.29
CA SER A 190 -26.29 15.29 17.60
C SER A 190 -26.68 16.21 18.76
N HIS A 191 -25.75 16.45 19.70
CA HIS A 191 -25.99 17.35 20.84
C HIS A 191 -25.98 18.84 20.45
N ASP A 192 -25.35 19.19 19.32
CA ASP A 192 -25.39 20.56 18.77
C ASP A 192 -26.72 20.88 18.05
N GLU A 193 -27.51 19.87 17.63
CA GLU A 193 -28.81 20.09 16.98
C GLU A 193 -29.97 20.25 17.99
N GLU A 194 -29.85 19.70 19.20
CA GLU A 194 -30.91 19.76 20.24
C GLU A 194 -31.07 21.14 20.91
N GLN A 195 -30.14 22.09 20.70
CA GLN A 195 -30.23 23.45 21.23
C GLN A 195 -30.94 24.45 20.31
N GLN A 196 -31.35 24.06 19.09
CA GLN A 196 -32.00 24.97 18.12
C GLN A 196 -33.47 24.69 17.79
N GLU A 197 -34.08 23.61 18.28
CA GLU A 197 -35.49 23.30 18.00
C GLU A 197 -36.41 23.55 19.20
N GLN A 198 -36.63 24.83 19.51
CA GLN A 198 -37.83 25.28 20.23
C GLN A 198 -38.46 26.48 19.51
N ALA A 199 -39.17 26.23 18.42
CA ALA A 199 -40.36 27.00 18.00
C ALA A 199 -40.93 26.48 16.67
N GLY A 200 -42.21 26.07 16.67
CA GLY A 200 -43.03 26.03 15.45
C GLY A 200 -43.69 24.70 15.13
N ASP A 201 -44.86 24.49 15.72
CA ASP A 201 -45.79 23.38 15.51
C ASP A 201 -46.51 23.49 14.14
N MET A 202 -46.47 22.45 13.29
CA MET A 202 -47.41 22.19 12.17
C MET A 202 -47.36 20.70 11.74
N PRO A 203 -48.51 20.02 11.52
CA PRO A 203 -48.52 18.56 11.26
C PRO A 203 -48.53 18.23 9.75
N LEU A 204 -47.69 17.28 9.32
CA LEU A 204 -47.63 16.70 7.96
C LEU A 204 -47.26 15.19 8.03
N PRO A 205 -47.54 14.39 6.98
CA PRO A 205 -48.21 13.10 7.09
C PRO A 205 -47.26 11.91 7.19
N LEU A 206 -47.81 10.82 7.73
CA LEU A 206 -47.22 9.49 7.89
C LEU A 206 -46.49 9.02 6.61
N SER A 207 -45.16 8.98 6.69
CA SER A 207 -44.29 8.23 5.77
C SER A 207 -43.66 7.05 6.53
N PRO A 208 -43.36 5.91 5.88
CA PRO A 208 -42.80 4.75 6.56
C PRO A 208 -41.38 5.03 7.07
N PRO A 209 -40.92 4.35 8.13
CA PRO A 209 -39.57 4.53 8.65
C PRO A 209 -38.55 4.10 7.60
N LEU A 210 -37.77 5.07 7.09
CA LEU A 210 -36.68 4.84 6.16
C LEU A 210 -35.58 4.03 6.85
N SER A 211 -34.96 3.11 6.12
CA SER A 211 -33.83 2.34 6.63
C SER A 211 -32.62 3.25 6.88
N ARG A 212 -31.74 2.87 7.82
CA ARG A 212 -30.48 3.61 8.13
C ARG A 212 -29.65 3.92 6.88
N HIS A 213 -29.71 3.06 5.87
CA HIS A 213 -29.01 3.26 4.60
C HIS A 213 -29.62 4.40 3.76
N GLU A 214 -30.95 4.54 3.75
CA GLU A 214 -31.65 5.60 3.01
C GLU A 214 -31.48 6.97 3.67
N LEU A 215 -31.42 7.02 5.00
CA LEU A 215 -31.10 8.24 5.74
C LEU A 215 -29.69 8.75 5.41
N ARG A 216 -28.69 7.85 5.34
CA ARG A 216 -27.32 8.20 4.93
C ARG A 216 -27.26 8.75 3.50
N ILE A 217 -27.96 8.13 2.55
CA ILE A 217 -28.01 8.63 1.16
C ILE A 217 -28.66 10.02 1.10
N ARG A 218 -29.72 10.24 1.89
CA ARG A 218 -30.43 11.52 1.93
C ARG A 218 -29.59 12.63 2.59
N GLN A 219 -28.91 12.33 3.70
CA GLN A 219 -27.99 13.25 4.35
C GLN A 219 -26.78 13.58 3.46
N ALA A 220 -26.18 12.58 2.79
CA ALA A 220 -25.10 12.80 1.84
C ALA A 220 -25.54 13.69 0.68
N ARG A 221 -26.74 13.46 0.13
CA ARG A 221 -27.33 14.33 -0.91
C ARG A 221 -27.56 15.76 -0.41
N ASN A 222 -28.10 15.93 0.80
CA ASN A 222 -28.36 17.25 1.37
C ASN A 222 -27.06 18.02 1.68
N ASN A 223 -26.01 17.34 2.17
CA ASN A 223 -24.70 17.95 2.38
C ASN A 223 -24.04 18.35 1.06
N ILE A 224 -24.12 17.51 0.02
CA ILE A 224 -23.60 17.86 -1.32
C ILE A 224 -24.35 19.08 -1.89
N MET A 225 -25.68 19.16 -1.72
CA MET A 225 -26.47 20.32 -2.16
C MET A 225 -26.16 21.61 -1.36
N ARG A 226 -25.81 21.50 -0.08
CA ARG A 226 -25.37 22.66 0.73
C ARG A 226 -23.97 23.17 0.35
N VAL A 227 -23.08 22.27 -0.09
CA VAL A 227 -21.68 22.61 -0.41
C VAL A 227 -21.48 23.10 -1.85
N PHE A 228 -22.28 22.63 -2.81
CA PHE A 228 -22.11 22.98 -4.23
C PHE A 228 -23.32 23.73 -4.84
N GLY A 229 -24.27 24.15 -4.00
CA GLY A 229 -25.52 24.74 -4.45
C GLY A 229 -26.50 23.72 -5.05
N SER A 230 -27.73 24.15 -5.28
CA SER A 230 -28.70 23.38 -6.06
C SER A 230 -28.40 23.48 -7.56
N ARG A 231 -29.02 22.61 -8.37
CA ARG A 231 -28.85 22.65 -9.83
C ARG A 231 -29.31 23.99 -10.42
N GLU A 232 -30.29 24.61 -9.78
CA GLU A 232 -30.84 25.92 -10.12
C GLU A 232 -29.88 27.06 -9.75
N ASP A 233 -29.12 26.93 -8.66
CA ASP A 233 -28.13 27.92 -8.25
C ASP A 233 -26.91 27.95 -9.17
N VAL A 234 -26.45 26.78 -9.64
CA VAL A 234 -25.32 26.64 -10.59
C VAL A 234 -25.63 27.24 -11.96
N GLN A 235 -26.91 27.38 -12.32
CA GLN A 235 -27.34 27.97 -13.58
C GLN A 235 -27.46 29.49 -13.54
N ARG A 236 -27.24 30.13 -12.39
CA ARG A 236 -27.24 31.60 -12.30
C ARG A 236 -25.94 32.16 -12.86
N ASP A 237 -26.06 33.29 -13.56
CA ASP A 237 -24.91 33.95 -14.20
C ASP A 237 -23.87 34.51 -13.19
N ASP A 238 -24.25 34.65 -11.92
CA ASP A 238 -23.41 35.12 -10.81
C ASP A 238 -22.91 33.98 -9.89
N TYR A 239 -23.09 32.72 -10.29
CA TYR A 239 -22.65 31.58 -9.49
C TYR A 239 -21.13 31.47 -9.45
N GLU A 240 -20.55 31.71 -8.27
CA GLU A 240 -19.16 31.41 -7.99
C GLU A 240 -19.05 30.07 -7.26
N SER A 241 -18.33 29.11 -7.84
CA SER A 241 -18.19 27.80 -7.22
C SER A 241 -17.40 27.90 -5.90
N PRO A 242 -17.80 27.23 -4.82
CA PRO A 242 -16.98 27.18 -3.61
C PRO A 242 -15.59 26.57 -3.85
N LEU A 243 -15.43 25.79 -4.93
CA LEU A 243 -14.13 25.31 -5.39
C LEU A 243 -13.22 26.44 -5.88
N SER A 244 -13.72 27.42 -6.63
CA SER A 244 -12.91 28.56 -7.06
C SER A 244 -12.43 29.36 -5.86
N THR A 245 -13.24 29.51 -4.81
CA THR A 245 -12.80 30.16 -3.57
C THR A 245 -11.68 29.38 -2.87
N ILE A 246 -11.76 28.04 -2.86
CA ILE A 246 -10.69 27.16 -2.32
C ILE A 246 -9.41 27.27 -3.15
N PHE A 247 -9.52 27.23 -4.48
CA PHE A 247 -8.38 27.33 -5.39
C PHE A 247 -7.72 28.71 -5.33
N ASN A 248 -8.51 29.79 -5.33
CA ASN A 248 -8.01 31.17 -5.21
C ASN A 248 -7.28 31.37 -3.88
N ARG A 249 -7.80 30.79 -2.78
CA ARG A 249 -7.13 30.82 -1.47
C ARG A 249 -5.81 30.04 -1.51
N ALA A 250 -5.78 28.86 -2.12
CA ALA A 250 -4.57 28.04 -2.24
C ALA A 250 -3.50 28.72 -3.12
N GLU A 251 -3.91 29.31 -4.24
CA GLU A 251 -3.02 30.07 -5.13
C GLU A 251 -2.43 31.30 -4.42
N SER A 252 -3.25 32.04 -3.68
CA SER A 252 -2.78 33.18 -2.87
C SER A 252 -1.74 32.76 -1.83
N ARG A 253 -1.91 31.57 -1.20
CA ARG A 253 -0.93 31.01 -0.26
C ARG A 253 0.37 30.63 -0.95
N TYR A 254 0.28 30.00 -2.11
CA TYR A 254 1.44 29.60 -2.91
C TYR A 254 2.26 30.82 -3.34
N GLN A 255 1.61 31.88 -3.83
CA GLN A 255 2.27 33.12 -4.23
C GLN A 255 2.98 33.80 -3.04
N GLN A 256 2.33 33.88 -1.87
CA GLN A 256 2.95 34.41 -0.65
C GLN A 256 4.18 33.61 -0.21
N ALA A 257 4.16 32.27 -0.36
CA ALA A 257 5.30 31.42 -0.04
C ALA A 257 6.47 31.63 -1.03
N GLU A 258 6.19 31.75 -2.33
CA GLU A 258 7.20 32.09 -3.35
C GLU A 258 7.84 33.46 -3.09
N GLU A 259 7.04 34.49 -2.73
CA GLU A 259 7.55 35.82 -2.38
C GLU A 259 8.48 35.80 -1.17
N ARG A 260 8.17 35.01 -0.13
CA ARG A 260 9.05 34.82 1.03
C ARG A 260 10.38 34.16 0.65
N ARG A 261 10.34 33.14 -0.22
CA ARG A 261 11.55 32.50 -0.74
C ARG A 261 12.39 33.45 -1.60
N ALA A 262 11.75 34.27 -2.43
CA ALA A 262 12.42 35.29 -3.24
C ALA A 262 13.09 36.38 -2.38
N ASN A 263 12.45 36.78 -1.28
CA ASN A 263 12.97 37.77 -0.35
C ASN A 263 13.99 37.22 0.67
N GLY A 264 14.24 35.90 0.67
CA GLY A 264 15.20 35.23 1.55
C GLY A 264 14.77 35.17 3.02
N ASP A 265 13.49 35.41 3.31
CA ASP A 265 12.97 35.46 4.67
C ASP A 265 12.55 34.06 5.13
N THR A 266 13.28 33.50 6.10
CA THR A 266 13.06 32.15 6.65
C THR A 266 12.54 32.16 8.08
N ALA A 267 12.27 33.36 8.63
CA ALA A 267 11.77 33.49 9.99
C ALA A 267 10.26 33.24 10.05
N ALA A 268 9.83 32.36 10.95
CA ALA A 268 8.42 32.17 11.26
C ALA A 268 7.86 33.45 11.92
N PRO A 269 6.66 33.93 11.53
CA PRO A 269 6.07 35.11 12.15
C PRO A 269 5.76 34.85 13.64
N PRO A 270 5.98 35.83 14.53
CA PRO A 270 5.78 35.66 15.97
C PRO A 270 4.29 35.44 16.31
N THR A 271 3.97 34.35 16.99
CA THR A 271 2.59 33.90 17.30
C THR A 271 2.07 34.36 18.67
N GLU A 272 2.88 35.09 19.44
CA GLU A 272 2.62 35.38 20.86
C GLU A 272 1.34 36.21 21.09
N ASN A 273 0.93 37.06 20.13
CA ASN A 273 -0.25 37.91 20.24
C ASN A 273 -1.39 37.58 19.25
N MET A 274 -1.36 36.39 18.62
CA MET A 274 -2.36 36.00 17.62
C MET A 274 -3.51 35.19 18.22
N THR A 275 -4.73 35.37 17.69
CA THR A 275 -5.91 34.57 18.05
C THR A 275 -5.74 33.11 17.60
N ALA A 276 -6.49 32.18 18.20
CA ALA A 276 -6.39 30.75 17.90
C ALA A 276 -6.63 30.40 16.41
N ARG A 277 -7.44 31.21 15.72
CA ARG A 277 -7.70 31.08 14.28
C ARG A 277 -6.49 31.53 13.45
N GLU A 278 -5.90 32.66 13.81
CA GLU A 278 -4.71 33.21 13.15
C GLU A 278 -3.47 32.32 13.36
N ARG A 279 -3.34 31.68 14.53
CA ARG A 279 -2.28 30.70 14.79
C ARG A 279 -2.38 29.47 13.88
N ARG A 280 -3.59 28.92 13.70
CA ARG A 280 -3.80 27.78 12.78
C ARG A 280 -3.50 28.17 11.33
N GLU A 281 -3.91 29.37 10.90
CA GLU A 281 -3.64 29.85 9.55
C GLU A 281 -2.12 30.01 9.30
N VAL A 282 -1.36 30.47 10.30
CA VAL A 282 0.12 30.56 10.25
C VAL A 282 0.79 29.18 10.28
N GLU A 283 0.34 28.26 11.14
CA GLU A 283 0.88 26.89 11.22
C GLU A 283 0.65 26.13 9.91
N GLU A 284 -0.54 26.24 9.33
CA GLU A 284 -0.78 25.66 8.01
C GLU A 284 0.02 26.36 6.91
N GLN A 285 0.26 27.68 6.99
CA GLN A 285 1.15 28.37 6.04
C GLN A 285 2.60 27.84 6.09
N ILE A 286 3.09 27.44 7.26
CA ILE A 286 4.43 26.87 7.44
C ILE A 286 4.49 25.41 6.96
N LEU A 287 3.44 24.62 7.20
CA LEU A 287 3.36 23.20 6.81
C LEU A 287 3.33 22.97 5.29
N TRP A 288 2.85 23.96 4.53
CA TRP A 288 2.68 23.88 3.08
C TRP A 288 3.58 24.85 2.28
N GLY A 289 4.46 25.62 2.95
CA GLY A 289 5.38 26.61 2.37
C GLY A 289 6.71 26.05 1.89
#